data_AF-A0AAU5FY03-F1
#
_entry.id   AF-A0AAU5FY03-F1
#
_cell.length_a   1.000
_cell.length_b   1.000
_cell.length_c   1.000
_cell.angle_alpha   90.00
_cell.angle_beta   90.00
_cell.angle_gamma   90.00
#
_symmetry.space_group_name_H-M   'P 1'
#
loop_
_entity.id
_entity.type
_entity.pdbx_description
1 polymer ?
#
loop_
_entity_poly.entity_id
_entity_poly.type
_entity_poly.pdbx_seq_one_letter_code
_entity_poly.pdbx_strand_id
1 'polypeptide(L)'
;MRVTGKRTLALLATAMGTVALAAVPATAAPYDPYTGSNPSTTGCQADAVTIATQPIRSQQATYGTMEVRYSPSCGTNWVRAVITVPLATGTVTKGIRRPSSQPDGHGGWLGYYEDQETDPAVGSSFGMQVYAPGSTCVLVSSVVKDTSGQVVAFTGTGVPYNPWVTIC
;
A
#
# COMPACT_ATOMS: atom_id res chain seq x y z
N MET A 1 78.36 11.06 53.90
CA MET A 1 77.50 9.97 54.41
C MET A 1 76.04 10.37 54.27
N ARG A 2 75.17 9.47 53.74
CA ARG A 2 73.69 9.57 53.55
C ARG A 2 73.27 10.52 52.40
N VAL A 3 72.83 10.08 51.21
CA VAL A 3 71.66 9.24 50.81
C VAL A 3 70.39 9.76 51.51
N THR A 4 69.34 10.29 50.88
CA THR A 4 68.40 9.59 49.98
C THR A 4 67.40 10.62 49.41
N GLY A 5 67.05 10.52 48.12
CA GLY A 5 65.97 11.31 47.52
C GLY A 5 64.57 10.86 47.96
N LYS A 6 63.57 11.72 47.71
CA LYS A 6 62.16 11.34 47.61
C LYS A 6 61.56 11.96 46.35
N ARG A 7 61.43 11.11 45.32
CA ARG A 7 60.61 11.32 44.14
C ARG A 7 59.14 11.04 44.47
N THR A 8 58.26 11.64 43.67
CA THR A 8 56.90 11.19 43.26
C THR A 8 55.78 11.25 44.32
N LEU A 9 54.52 11.53 44.02
CA LEU A 9 53.73 11.40 42.78
C LEU A 9 52.75 12.59 42.59
N ALA A 10 52.60 13.05 41.34
CA ALA A 10 51.44 13.83 40.92
C ALA A 10 50.27 12.86 40.64
N LEU A 11 49.13 13.06 41.31
CA LEU A 11 47.90 12.34 41.02
C LEU A 11 47.21 12.96 39.80
N LEU A 12 47.30 12.29 38.66
CA LEU A 12 46.44 12.54 37.51
C LEU A 12 45.12 11.78 37.72
N ALA A 13 44.08 12.49 38.14
CA ALA A 13 42.72 11.96 38.20
C ALA A 13 42.10 12.03 36.79
N THR A 14 42.14 10.91 36.06
CA THR A 14 41.40 10.75 34.80
C THR A 14 39.91 10.57 35.11
N ALA A 15 39.13 11.64 34.94
CA ALA A 15 37.67 11.59 34.96
C ALA A 15 37.17 10.88 33.68
N MET A 16 36.84 9.60 33.79
CA MET A 16 36.12 8.86 32.75
C MET A 16 34.64 9.27 32.82
N GLY A 17 34.26 10.26 32.00
CA GLY A 17 32.86 10.63 31.81
C GLY A 17 32.11 9.53 31.08
N THR A 18 31.19 8.85 31.77
CA THR A 18 30.25 7.92 31.17
C THR A 18 29.21 8.70 30.37
N VAL A 19 29.35 8.70 29.04
CA VAL A 19 28.29 9.20 28.15
C VAL A 19 27.14 8.21 28.22
N ALA A 20 26.12 8.53 29.01
CA ALA A 20 24.86 7.79 28.99
C ALA A 20 24.18 8.06 27.64
N LEU A 21 24.31 7.12 26.70
CA LEU A 21 23.46 7.10 25.51
C LEU A 21 22.02 6.87 26.01
N ALA A 22 21.21 7.92 25.98
CA ALA A 22 19.77 7.79 26.16
C ALA A 22 19.27 6.92 25.00
N ALA A 23 18.94 5.66 25.30
CA ALA A 23 18.29 4.77 24.35
C ALA A 23 16.91 5.36 24.05
N VAL A 24 16.77 5.99 22.88
CA VAL A 24 15.46 6.38 22.36
C VAL A 24 14.69 5.08 22.14
N PRO A 25 13.45 4.94 22.65
CA PRO A 25 12.67 3.74 22.39
C PRO A 25 12.55 3.56 20.87
N ALA A 26 13.06 2.44 20.36
CA ALA A 26 12.93 2.09 18.96
C ALA A 26 11.45 1.78 18.69
N THR A 27 10.73 2.72 18.10
CA THR A 27 9.40 2.45 17.56
C THR A 27 9.59 1.56 16.33
N ALA A 28 9.09 0.33 16.37
CA ALA A 28 9.08 -0.50 15.17
C ALA A 28 8.33 0.26 14.07
N ALA A 29 8.94 0.36 12.89
CA ALA A 29 8.24 0.90 11.74
C ALA A 29 6.97 0.06 11.52
N PRO A 30 5.84 0.68 11.11
CA PRO A 30 4.68 -0.08 10.69
C PRO A 30 5.10 -1.13 9.67
N TYR A 31 4.59 -2.36 9.81
CA TYR A 31 4.89 -3.45 8.90
C TYR A 31 4.49 -3.13 7.44
N ASP A 32 3.53 -2.21 7.27
CA ASP A 32 3.02 -1.76 5.98
C ASP A 32 2.79 -0.22 5.93
N PRO A 33 3.86 0.59 5.84
CA PRO A 33 3.78 2.04 6.06
C PRO A 33 2.97 2.81 5.01
N TYR A 34 2.58 2.17 3.92
CA TYR A 34 1.85 2.77 2.82
C TYR A 34 0.44 2.20 2.62
N THR A 35 0.01 1.20 3.38
CA THR A 35 -1.35 0.69 3.22
C THR A 35 -2.37 1.82 3.48
N GLY A 36 -3.31 2.02 2.56
CA GLY A 36 -4.33 3.07 2.64
C GLY A 36 -3.86 4.47 2.24
N SER A 37 -2.63 4.62 1.71
CA SER A 37 -2.16 5.90 1.19
C SER A 37 -2.28 6.01 -0.33
N ASN A 38 -2.27 7.25 -0.84
CA ASN A 38 -2.32 7.51 -2.26
C ASN A 38 -0.91 7.30 -2.89
N PRO A 39 -0.76 6.44 -3.91
CA PRO A 39 0.54 6.14 -4.52
C PRO A 39 1.22 7.35 -5.18
N SER A 40 0.45 8.38 -5.55
CA SER A 40 0.99 9.62 -6.14
C SER A 40 1.62 10.54 -5.10
N THR A 41 1.16 10.50 -3.84
CA THR A 41 1.67 11.37 -2.76
C THR A 41 2.82 10.74 -1.99
N THR A 42 2.94 9.40 -2.03
CA THR A 42 4.02 8.65 -1.38
C THR A 42 5.26 8.46 -2.24
N GLY A 43 5.18 8.76 -3.54
CA GLY A 43 6.25 8.51 -4.51
C GLY A 43 6.31 7.08 -5.03
N CYS A 44 5.47 6.17 -4.51
CA CYS A 44 5.42 4.77 -4.93
C CYS A 44 5.01 4.61 -6.40
N GLN A 45 4.31 5.60 -6.98
CA GLN A 45 3.99 5.59 -8.40
C GLN A 45 5.24 5.71 -9.32
N ALA A 46 6.37 6.20 -8.81
CA ALA A 46 7.53 6.57 -9.64
C ALA A 46 8.16 5.39 -10.39
N ASP A 47 8.24 4.21 -9.76
CA ASP A 47 8.81 2.98 -10.35
C ASP A 47 7.75 1.91 -10.60
N ALA A 48 6.47 2.30 -10.58
CA ALA A 48 5.38 1.35 -10.66
C ALA A 48 5.25 0.71 -12.04
N VAL A 49 4.97 -0.58 -12.06
CA VAL A 49 4.71 -1.38 -13.26
C VAL A 49 3.29 -1.93 -13.26
N THR A 50 2.71 -2.18 -14.44
CA THR A 50 1.43 -2.86 -14.55
C THR A 50 1.68 -4.37 -14.54
N ILE A 51 1.19 -5.06 -13.51
CA ILE A 51 1.35 -6.51 -13.35
C ILE A 51 0.16 -7.31 -13.89
N ALA A 52 -1.00 -6.67 -14.03
CA ALA A 52 -2.17 -7.27 -14.66
C ALA A 52 -3.06 -6.20 -15.29
N THR A 53 -3.80 -6.57 -16.33
CA THR A 53 -4.83 -5.74 -16.95
C THR A 53 -6.10 -6.56 -17.14
N GLN A 54 -7.25 -6.00 -16.78
CA GLN A 54 -8.57 -6.61 -16.97
C GLN A 54 -9.50 -5.62 -17.67
N PRO A 55 -10.34 -6.07 -18.62
CA PRO A 55 -11.34 -5.20 -19.20
C PRO A 55 -12.44 -4.89 -18.18
N ILE A 56 -12.84 -3.62 -18.11
CA ILE A 56 -14.06 -3.20 -17.41
C ILE A 56 -15.18 -3.23 -18.43
N ARG A 57 -16.08 -4.20 -18.35
CA ARG A 57 -17.04 -4.46 -19.43
C ARG A 57 -18.43 -4.81 -18.93
N SER A 58 -19.40 -4.64 -19.81
CA SER A 58 -20.74 -5.20 -19.74
C SER A 58 -20.87 -6.34 -20.76
N GLN A 59 -22.06 -6.92 -20.90
CA GLN A 59 -22.33 -7.85 -22.00
C GLN A 59 -22.31 -7.15 -23.38
N GLN A 60 -22.50 -5.84 -23.40
CA GLN A 60 -22.73 -5.05 -24.62
C GLN A 60 -21.51 -4.21 -25.03
N ALA A 61 -20.65 -3.80 -24.09
CA ALA A 61 -19.54 -2.90 -24.38
C ALA A 61 -18.38 -3.01 -23.38
N THR A 62 -17.19 -2.56 -23.80
CA THR A 62 -16.04 -2.32 -22.92
C THR A 62 -15.97 -0.84 -22.58
N TYR A 63 -15.94 -0.52 -21.28
CA TYR A 63 -15.95 0.85 -20.76
C TYR A 63 -14.52 1.39 -20.52
N GLY A 64 -13.57 0.48 -20.37
CA GLY A 64 -12.19 0.81 -20.09
C GLY A 64 -11.39 -0.39 -19.64
N THR A 65 -10.27 -0.14 -18.97
CA THR A 65 -9.40 -1.16 -18.40
C THR A 65 -9.11 -0.89 -16.95
N MET A 66 -9.07 -1.95 -16.16
CA MET A 66 -8.50 -1.97 -14.83
C MET A 66 -7.06 -2.48 -14.94
N GLU A 67 -6.11 -1.68 -14.51
CA GLU A 67 -4.72 -2.08 -14.35
C GLU A 67 -4.41 -2.33 -12.88
N VAL A 68 -3.68 -3.40 -12.59
CA VAL A 68 -3.07 -3.60 -11.27
C VAL A 68 -1.64 -3.11 -11.36
N ARG A 69 -1.34 -2.12 -10.53
CA ARG A 69 -0.05 -1.45 -10.47
C ARG A 69 0.71 -1.95 -9.26
N TYR A 70 2.00 -2.21 -9.42
CA TYR A 70 2.91 -2.63 -8.36
C TYR A 70 4.14 -1.74 -8.33
N SER A 71 4.56 -1.30 -7.15
CA SER A 71 5.82 -0.59 -6.94
C SER A 71 6.84 -1.50 -6.27
N PRO A 72 7.96 -1.85 -6.94
CA PRO A 72 9.04 -2.60 -6.33
C PRO A 72 9.67 -1.89 -5.14
N SER A 73 9.83 -0.56 -5.19
CA SER A 73 10.42 0.23 -4.11
C SER A 73 9.54 0.30 -2.85
N CYS A 74 8.21 0.32 -3.02
CA CYS A 74 7.28 0.38 -1.88
C CYS A 74 6.69 -0.98 -1.46
N GLY A 75 6.84 -2.03 -2.28
CA GLY A 75 6.24 -3.34 -2.02
C GLY A 75 4.71 -3.32 -2.01
N THR A 76 4.08 -2.33 -2.67
CA THR A 76 2.63 -2.10 -2.63
C THR A 76 1.98 -2.25 -3.99
N ASN A 77 0.71 -2.66 -3.98
CA ASN A 77 -0.15 -2.77 -5.13
C ASN A 77 -1.33 -1.80 -5.03
N TRP A 78 -1.86 -1.35 -6.16
CA TRP A 78 -3.11 -0.60 -6.23
C TRP A 78 -3.80 -0.82 -7.56
N VAL A 79 -5.07 -0.46 -7.62
CA VAL A 79 -5.86 -0.52 -8.85
C VAL A 79 -5.85 0.84 -9.54
N ARG A 80 -5.69 0.84 -10.86
CA ARG A 80 -5.87 2.01 -11.72
C ARG A 80 -6.96 1.74 -12.74
N ALA A 81 -8.03 2.52 -12.72
CA ALA A 81 -9.05 2.48 -13.74
C ALA A 81 -8.71 3.47 -14.85
N VAL A 82 -8.79 3.03 -16.10
CA VAL A 82 -8.64 3.86 -17.30
C VAL A 82 -9.95 3.75 -18.09
N ILE A 83 -10.81 4.74 -17.95
CA ILE A 83 -12.12 4.80 -18.57
C ILE A 83 -12.01 5.54 -19.92
N THR A 84 -12.41 4.86 -20.99
CA THR A 84 -12.25 5.34 -22.37
C THR A 84 -13.57 5.71 -23.02
N VAL A 85 -14.71 5.29 -22.44
CA VAL A 85 -16.03 5.65 -22.95
C VAL A 85 -16.55 6.93 -22.29
N PRO A 86 -17.01 7.93 -23.05
CA PRO A 86 -17.59 9.15 -22.50
C PRO A 86 -18.92 8.92 -21.76
N LEU A 87 -19.57 7.78 -22.02
CA LEU A 87 -20.88 7.41 -21.47
C LEU A 87 -20.82 6.91 -20.02
N ALA A 88 -19.63 6.83 -19.43
CA ALA A 88 -19.47 6.52 -18.01
C ALA A 88 -19.62 7.79 -17.15
N THR A 89 -20.73 8.51 -17.30
CA THR A 89 -20.95 9.82 -16.62
C THR A 89 -21.25 9.71 -15.12
N GLY A 90 -21.18 8.51 -14.53
CA GLY A 90 -21.34 8.30 -13.10
C GLY A 90 -19.98 8.17 -12.40
N THR A 91 -19.71 6.98 -11.85
CA THR A 91 -18.53 6.75 -11.02
C THR A 91 -17.85 5.43 -11.33
N VAL A 92 -16.57 5.32 -11.00
CA VAL A 92 -15.81 4.08 -11.00
C VAL A 92 -15.30 3.83 -9.60
N THR A 93 -15.70 2.70 -9.01
CA THR A 93 -15.18 2.22 -7.73
C THR A 93 -14.10 1.18 -8.01
N LYS A 94 -12.89 1.42 -7.50
CA LYS A 94 -11.76 0.50 -7.57
C LYS A 94 -11.61 -0.15 -6.21
N GLY A 95 -11.58 -1.47 -6.19
CA GLY A 95 -11.42 -2.24 -4.95
C GLY A 95 -10.13 -3.03 -4.96
N ILE A 96 -9.46 -3.11 -3.82
CA ILE A 96 -8.31 -3.99 -3.61
C ILE A 96 -8.41 -4.66 -2.23
N ARG A 97 -8.13 -5.96 -2.19
CA ARG A 97 -8.14 -6.79 -0.99
C ARG A 97 -6.87 -7.62 -0.92
N ARG A 98 -6.43 -7.87 0.31
CA ARG A 98 -5.39 -8.85 0.64
C ARG A 98 -5.75 -9.53 1.94
N PRO A 99 -5.27 -10.76 2.21
CA PRO A 99 -5.23 -11.27 3.58
C PRO A 99 -4.54 -10.23 4.46
N SER A 100 -5.16 -9.84 5.58
CA SER A 100 -4.56 -8.85 6.47
C SER A 100 -3.23 -9.39 6.96
N SER A 101 -2.19 -8.55 7.11
CA SER A 101 -0.99 -8.90 7.90
C SER A 101 -1.07 -8.40 9.33
N GLN A 102 -2.15 -7.71 9.69
CA GLN A 102 -2.29 -7.01 10.95
C GLN A 102 -3.18 -7.82 11.91
N PRO A 103 -2.73 -8.03 13.17
CA PRO A 103 -3.63 -8.48 14.22
C PRO A 103 -4.70 -7.41 14.47
N ASP A 104 -5.93 -7.82 14.79
CA ASP A 104 -7.09 -6.95 15.06
C ASP A 104 -6.97 -6.09 16.33
N GLY A 105 -5.77 -5.99 16.91
CA GLY A 105 -5.50 -5.31 18.18
C GLY A 105 -6.04 -6.02 19.42
N HIS A 106 -6.74 -7.16 19.27
CA HIS A 106 -7.39 -7.93 20.34
C HIS A 106 -6.95 -9.41 20.37
N GLY A 107 -5.98 -9.80 19.54
CA GLY A 107 -5.46 -11.17 19.47
C GLY A 107 -6.11 -12.05 18.40
N GLY A 108 -6.98 -11.49 17.55
CA GLY A 108 -7.48 -12.10 16.32
C GLY A 108 -6.75 -11.61 15.07
N TRP A 109 -6.94 -12.32 13.96
CA TRP A 109 -6.50 -11.87 12.63
C TRP A 109 -7.68 -11.17 11.94
N LEU A 110 -7.49 -9.94 11.46
CA LEU A 110 -8.41 -9.37 10.48
C LEU A 110 -8.38 -10.31 9.27
N GLY A 111 -9.52 -10.88 8.85
CA GLY A 111 -9.52 -11.84 7.74
C GLY A 111 -8.88 -11.26 6.48
N TYR A 112 -9.19 -10.00 6.16
CA TYR A 112 -8.67 -9.28 5.00
C TYR A 112 -8.54 -7.78 5.30
N TYR A 113 -7.57 -7.12 4.67
CA TYR A 113 -7.62 -5.67 4.45
C TYR A 113 -8.35 -5.42 3.13
N GLU A 114 -9.25 -4.44 3.11
CA GLU A 114 -9.99 -4.01 1.93
C GLU A 114 -9.98 -2.49 1.84
N ASP A 115 -9.66 -1.98 0.66
CA ASP A 115 -9.85 -0.58 0.30
C ASP A 115 -10.76 -0.48 -0.92
N GLN A 116 -11.59 0.57 -0.92
CA GLN A 116 -12.44 0.94 -2.05
C GLN A 116 -12.39 2.45 -2.25
N GLU A 117 -11.92 2.87 -3.42
CA GLU A 117 -11.86 4.28 -3.80
C GLU A 117 -12.79 4.54 -4.99
N THR A 118 -13.61 5.58 -4.88
CA THR A 118 -14.60 5.95 -5.89
C THR A 118 -14.29 7.31 -6.48
N ASP A 119 -14.17 7.36 -7.80
CA ASP A 119 -13.91 8.58 -8.58
C ASP A 119 -14.93 8.75 -9.70
N PRO A 120 -15.02 9.94 -10.32
CA PRO A 120 -15.69 10.09 -11.60
C PRO A 120 -15.16 9.07 -12.63
N ALA A 121 -16.04 8.41 -13.37
CA ALA A 121 -15.64 7.42 -14.38
C ALA A 121 -15.19 8.10 -15.69
N VAL A 122 -14.11 8.87 -15.62
CA VAL A 122 -13.51 9.56 -16.77
C VAL A 122 -11.99 9.51 -16.68
N GLY A 123 -11.34 9.23 -17.82
CA GLY A 123 -9.89 9.22 -17.89
C GLY A 123 -9.25 8.17 -16.99
N SER A 124 -8.09 8.49 -16.42
CA SER A 124 -7.36 7.59 -15.51
C SER A 124 -7.51 8.04 -14.06
N SER A 125 -7.86 7.12 -13.16
CA SER A 125 -7.87 7.35 -11.72
C SER A 125 -7.31 6.14 -10.95
N PHE A 126 -6.78 6.36 -9.75
CA PHE A 126 -6.09 5.34 -8.94
C PHE A 126 -6.87 5.06 -7.66
N GLY A 127 -6.74 3.85 -7.13
CA GLY A 127 -7.15 3.51 -5.77
C GLY A 127 -6.00 3.71 -4.78
N MET A 128 -6.28 3.50 -3.49
CA MET A 128 -5.25 3.50 -2.46
C MET A 128 -4.37 2.25 -2.58
N GLN A 129 -3.14 2.40 -2.11
CA GLN A 129 -2.16 1.34 -2.17
C GLN A 129 -2.25 0.38 -0.98
N VAL A 130 -1.85 -0.86 -1.21
CA VAL A 130 -1.92 -1.95 -0.26
C VAL A 130 -0.60 -2.69 -0.28
N TYR A 131 0.02 -2.88 0.88
CA TYR A 131 1.27 -3.63 0.97
C TYR A 131 1.05 -5.11 0.66
N ALA A 132 1.66 -5.60 -0.41
CA ALA A 132 1.56 -6.99 -0.84
C ALA A 132 2.80 -7.31 -1.70
N PRO A 133 3.99 -7.40 -1.07
CA PRO A 133 5.24 -7.64 -1.76
C PRO A 133 5.35 -9.09 -2.25
N GLY A 134 6.25 -9.30 -3.22
CA GLY A 134 6.63 -10.64 -3.68
C GLY A 134 5.48 -11.39 -4.34
N SER A 135 5.24 -12.64 -3.92
CA SER A 135 4.18 -13.51 -4.46
C SER A 135 2.84 -13.36 -3.72
N THR A 136 2.60 -12.23 -3.07
CA THR A 136 1.37 -12.02 -2.31
C THR A 136 0.21 -11.75 -3.26
N CYS A 137 -0.75 -12.67 -3.30
CA CYS A 137 -1.95 -12.48 -4.12
C CYS A 137 -2.83 -11.34 -3.58
N VAL A 138 -3.39 -10.55 -4.49
CA VAL A 138 -4.41 -9.53 -4.19
C VAL A 138 -5.70 -9.86 -4.94
N LEU A 139 -6.85 -9.57 -4.34
CA LEU A 139 -8.11 -9.54 -5.08
C LEU A 139 -8.40 -8.10 -5.47
N VAL A 140 -8.71 -7.88 -6.73
CA VAL A 140 -8.91 -6.54 -7.28
C VAL A 140 -10.24 -6.45 -8.01
N SER A 141 -10.85 -5.27 -8.03
CA SER A 141 -12.08 -5.03 -8.76
C SER A 141 -12.12 -3.61 -9.32
N SER A 142 -12.90 -3.43 -10.39
CA SER A 142 -13.37 -2.13 -10.85
C SER A 142 -14.82 -2.24 -11.25
N VAL A 143 -15.65 -1.33 -10.75
CA VAL A 143 -17.10 -1.30 -10.98
C VAL A 143 -17.49 0.10 -11.42
N VAL A 144 -18.09 0.20 -12.60
CA VAL A 144 -18.62 1.46 -13.14
C VAL A 144 -20.11 1.52 -12.86
N LYS A 145 -20.55 2.65 -12.32
CA LYS A 145 -21.95 3.00 -12.11
C LYS A 145 -22.33 4.19 -12.99
N ASP A 146 -23.57 4.20 -13.47
CA ASP A 146 -24.13 5.38 -14.11
C ASP A 146 -24.55 6.46 -13.10
N THR A 147 -25.12 7.57 -13.58
CA THR A 147 -25.59 8.68 -12.73
C THR A 147 -26.77 8.31 -11.84
N SER A 148 -27.47 7.21 -12.11
CA SER A 148 -28.54 6.68 -11.26
C SER A 148 -28.01 5.70 -10.19
N GLY A 149 -26.70 5.42 -10.20
CA GLY A 149 -26.04 4.48 -9.30
C GLY A 149 -26.15 3.02 -9.74
N GLN A 150 -26.68 2.74 -10.93
CA GLN A 150 -26.78 1.37 -11.46
C GLN A 150 -25.43 0.90 -11.98
N VAL A 151 -25.08 -0.35 -11.70
CA VAL A 151 -23.85 -0.96 -12.21
C VAL A 151 -24.01 -1.23 -13.71
N VAL A 152 -23.14 -0.60 -14.51
CA VAL A 152 -23.18 -0.71 -15.98
C VAL A 152 -22.03 -1.52 -16.54
N ALA A 153 -20.89 -1.61 -15.85
CA ALA A 153 -19.74 -2.42 -16.25
C ALA A 153 -18.87 -2.77 -15.05
N PHE A 154 -18.18 -3.91 -15.12
CA PHE A 154 -17.30 -4.37 -14.05
C PHE A 154 -16.24 -5.33 -14.58
N THR A 155 -15.22 -5.59 -13.77
CA THR A 155 -14.25 -6.68 -13.97
C THR A 155 -14.80 -8.02 -13.49
N GLY A 156 -14.14 -9.16 -13.71
CA GLY A 156 -14.57 -10.44 -13.13
C GLY A 156 -15.73 -11.12 -13.88
N THR A 157 -16.63 -11.78 -13.14
CA THR A 157 -17.67 -12.66 -13.69
C THR A 157 -19.08 -12.15 -13.41
N GLY A 158 -19.97 -12.26 -14.40
CA GLY A 158 -21.35 -11.79 -14.25
C GLY A 158 -22.32 -12.76 -13.56
N VAL A 159 -22.01 -14.06 -13.47
CA VAL A 159 -22.87 -15.07 -12.82
C VAL A 159 -22.04 -16.04 -11.96
N PRO A 160 -22.20 -16.04 -10.63
CA PRO A 160 -22.82 -14.97 -9.85
C PRO A 160 -22.09 -13.63 -10.07
N TYR A 161 -22.78 -12.51 -9.83
CA TYR A 161 -22.14 -11.18 -9.90
C TYR A 161 -20.95 -11.15 -8.92
N ASN A 162 -19.75 -11.15 -9.47
CA ASN A 162 -18.51 -11.12 -8.72
C ASN A 162 -17.50 -10.26 -9.46
N PRO A 163 -17.32 -8.99 -9.04
CA PRO A 163 -16.41 -8.09 -9.71
C PRO A 163 -14.93 -8.35 -9.40
N TRP A 164 -14.65 -9.24 -8.44
CA TRP A 164 -13.32 -9.50 -7.91
C TRP A 164 -12.56 -10.52 -8.77
N VAL A 165 -11.30 -10.20 -9.04
CA VAL A 165 -10.34 -11.05 -9.73
C VAL A 165 -9.11 -11.22 -8.86
N THR A 166 -8.64 -12.46 -8.69
CA THR A 166 -7.39 -12.74 -7.97
C THR A 166 -6.20 -12.57 -8.89
N ILE A 167 -5.19 -11.83 -8.43
CA ILE A 167 -3.93 -11.60 -9.13
C ILE A 167 -2.79 -12.06 -8.23
N CYS A 168 -1.97 -12.96 -8.77
CA CYS A 168 -0.71 -13.46 -8.27
C CYS A 168 0.23 -13.51 -9.51
#